data_AF-A0A024WYI4-F1
#
_entry.id   AF-A0A024WYI4-F1
#
_cell.length_a   1.000
_cell.length_b   1.000
_cell.length_c   1.000
_cell.angle_alpha   90.00
_cell.angle_beta   90.00
_cell.angle_gamma   90.00
#
_symmetry.space_group_name_H-M   'P 1'
#
loop_
_entity.id
_entity.type
_entity.pdbx_description
1 polymer ?
#
loop_
_entity_poly.entity_id
_entity_poly.type
_entity_poly.pdbx_seq_one_letter_code
_entity_poly.pdbx_strand_id
1 'polypeptide(L)'
;MAPGGSGGTQDDDAKNMFDRIGKDVYKTVKNESEQRSNGDLKGNLTDSTIFGGETASSLDPCNLESEYTELINGSGGNRHPCGIGKEDDSKRFSKERVAEYDNKKMKCSNGDACAPYRKLSLCNKNMVKMDTNNDDSSKAKHDLLAEVCMAAKYEGESIKTHYPQYDAEYSSGSGHTTCTALARSFADIGDIVRGKDLYSGNNKEKNRRQQLEQKLKDIFKKIYEELKDAKDRYKDTENYFQLREDWWTANRATVWKAITCNAGASQYFRATCSDTGQGPSMTPSQCRCDDKANTDPPTYFDYVPQYLRWFEEWAEDFCRKKNKKIKDVQKQCRDKGEDGDDRYCSRNGFDCEKTKRAIGKLRYGKGCTDCFFACHRYENWIEKQKEQFDKQKQRYDNVINGTVGSGSGRQRRGARNENYDGYEKIFYKKLKGEYSDVNDFLGLLNNEKACKEVQDDKEGKIDFKSVNSGKHSGGGASGDSGTNNENEGTFYRSKYCQPCPYCGVKKNNNGGGGNKWEEKIDDKCKNIKLYKPKPGQSGTPIKILKSGEGEKEIKEKLEAFCEEKNGESLYDPWQCYQFEELTKDGQGGEDDVDDEDYDRLVRNS
;
A
#
# COMPACT_ATOMS: atom_id res chain seq x y z
N MET A 1 0.02 -46.29 -22.93
CA MET A 1 -0.90 -45.13 -23.00
C MET A 1 -0.73 -44.37 -21.70
N ALA A 2 -0.06 -43.21 -21.73
CA ALA A 2 0.09 -42.35 -20.56
C ALA A 2 -1.18 -41.51 -20.42
N PRO A 3 -1.76 -41.37 -19.21
CA PRO A 3 -2.91 -40.50 -19.02
C PRO A 3 -2.44 -39.04 -19.10
N GLY A 4 -3.11 -38.26 -19.95
CA GLY A 4 -2.89 -36.83 -20.09
C GLY A 4 -3.27 -36.10 -18.80
N GLY A 5 -2.26 -35.51 -18.15
CA GLY A 5 -2.47 -34.59 -17.03
C GLY A 5 -2.84 -33.21 -17.56
N SER A 6 -4.11 -32.82 -17.38
CA SER A 6 -4.55 -31.44 -17.42
C SER A 6 -3.89 -30.69 -16.26
N GLY A 7 -2.69 -30.15 -16.49
CA GLY A 7 -1.90 -29.44 -15.49
C GLY A 7 -2.48 -28.07 -15.18
N GLY A 8 -3.38 -27.99 -14.20
CA GLY A 8 -3.68 -26.74 -13.51
C GLY A 8 -2.49 -26.37 -12.63
N THR A 9 -1.60 -25.49 -13.11
CA THR A 9 -0.58 -24.90 -12.25
C THR A 9 -1.25 -23.81 -11.42
N GLN A 10 -1.61 -24.14 -10.17
CA GLN A 10 -2.05 -23.15 -9.19
C GLN A 10 -0.84 -22.28 -8.83
N ASP A 11 -0.87 -20.99 -9.20
CA ASP A 11 0.20 -20.06 -8.84
C ASP A 11 0.34 -19.88 -7.32
N ASP A 12 1.57 -19.73 -6.83
CA ASP A 12 1.85 -19.62 -5.39
C ASP A 12 1.23 -18.36 -4.76
N ASP A 13 1.31 -17.22 -5.48
CA ASP A 13 0.82 -15.91 -5.07
C ASP A 13 0.46 -15.05 -6.30
N ALA A 14 0.01 -13.81 -6.05
CA ALA A 14 -0.43 -12.92 -7.11
C ALA A 14 0.72 -12.47 -8.03
N LYS A 15 1.93 -12.30 -7.50
CA LYS A 15 3.12 -11.94 -8.30
C LYS A 15 3.48 -13.03 -9.29
N ASN A 16 3.47 -14.28 -8.85
CA ASN A 16 3.76 -15.43 -9.72
C ASN A 16 2.74 -15.54 -10.85
N MET A 17 1.45 -15.40 -10.53
CA MET A 17 0.36 -15.39 -11.50
C MET A 17 0.50 -14.26 -12.51
N PHE A 18 0.72 -13.03 -12.04
CA PHE A 18 0.90 -11.87 -12.91
C PHE A 18 2.09 -12.03 -13.85
N ASP A 19 3.23 -12.48 -13.33
CA ASP A 19 4.42 -12.66 -14.14
C ASP A 19 4.26 -13.82 -15.15
N ARG A 20 3.51 -14.88 -14.81
CA ARG A 20 3.19 -16.00 -15.71
C ARG A 20 2.30 -15.55 -16.86
N ILE A 21 1.17 -14.91 -16.56
CA ILE A 21 0.25 -14.39 -17.59
C ILE A 21 0.97 -13.30 -18.41
N GLY A 22 1.73 -12.42 -17.75
CA GLY A 22 2.54 -11.38 -18.40
C GLY A 22 3.54 -11.95 -19.40
N LYS A 23 4.20 -13.08 -19.08
CA LYS A 23 5.10 -13.79 -20.01
C LYS A 23 4.40 -14.23 -21.28
N ASP A 24 3.19 -14.77 -21.16
CA ASP A 24 2.42 -15.21 -22.33
C ASP A 24 1.92 -14.04 -23.18
N VAL A 25 1.49 -12.96 -22.53
CA VAL A 25 1.11 -11.72 -23.21
C VAL A 25 2.32 -11.14 -23.94
N TYR A 26 3.48 -11.07 -23.28
CA TYR A 26 4.72 -10.59 -23.88
C TYR A 26 5.12 -11.39 -25.12
N LYS A 27 5.09 -12.74 -25.08
CA LYS A 27 5.40 -13.56 -26.26
C LYS A 27 4.53 -13.20 -27.47
N THR A 28 3.24 -12.96 -27.23
CA THR A 28 2.29 -12.58 -28.29
C THR A 28 2.63 -11.19 -28.83
N VAL A 29 2.77 -10.20 -27.94
CA VAL A 29 3.04 -8.80 -28.30
C VAL A 29 4.42 -8.64 -28.95
N LYS A 30 5.44 -9.38 -28.50
CA LYS A 30 6.79 -9.38 -29.07
C LYS A 30 6.77 -9.81 -30.53
N ASN A 31 6.15 -10.95 -30.83
CA ASN A 31 6.06 -11.46 -32.20
C ASN A 31 5.31 -10.47 -33.12
N GLU A 32 4.19 -9.91 -32.66
CA GLU A 32 3.44 -8.93 -33.44
C GLU A 32 4.23 -7.63 -33.65
N SER A 33 4.93 -7.16 -32.61
CA SER A 33 5.77 -5.96 -32.66
C SER A 33 6.95 -6.14 -33.62
N GLU A 34 7.64 -7.29 -33.59
CA GLU A 34 8.76 -7.59 -34.49
C GLU A 34 8.30 -7.63 -35.95
N GLN A 35 7.17 -8.28 -36.23
CA GLN A 35 6.57 -8.29 -37.56
C GLN A 35 6.16 -6.90 -38.03
N ARG A 36 5.59 -6.08 -37.14
CA ARG A 36 5.09 -4.73 -37.47
C ARG A 36 6.23 -3.74 -37.68
N SER A 37 7.13 -3.64 -36.70
CA SER A 37 8.23 -2.67 -36.69
C SER A 37 9.39 -3.03 -37.61
N ASN A 38 9.53 -4.30 -37.98
CA ASN A 38 10.68 -4.81 -38.75
C ASN A 38 12.05 -4.44 -38.13
N GLY A 39 12.11 -4.26 -36.80
CA GLY A 39 13.33 -3.86 -36.08
C GLY A 39 13.64 -2.37 -36.10
N ASP A 40 12.89 -1.53 -36.83
CA ASP A 40 13.19 -0.10 -37.01
C ASP A 40 13.14 0.71 -35.72
N LEU A 41 12.47 0.21 -34.68
CA LEU A 41 12.27 0.90 -33.40
C LEU A 41 13.38 0.68 -32.38
N LYS A 42 14.34 -0.21 -32.67
CA LYS A 42 15.44 -0.46 -31.74
C LYS A 42 16.32 0.79 -31.65
N GLY A 43 16.45 1.32 -30.44
CA GLY A 43 17.36 2.41 -30.13
C GLY A 43 18.78 1.90 -29.91
N ASN A 44 19.73 2.81 -30.12
CA ASN A 44 21.16 2.63 -29.91
C ASN A 44 21.68 3.81 -29.09
N LEU A 45 22.27 3.55 -27.92
CA LEU A 45 22.74 4.58 -26.99
C LEU A 45 23.90 5.42 -27.55
N THR A 46 24.81 4.82 -28.33
CA THR A 46 25.97 5.52 -28.92
C THR A 46 25.56 6.53 -29.99
N ASP A 47 24.40 6.32 -30.60
CA ASP A 47 23.85 7.19 -31.64
C ASP A 47 23.05 8.37 -31.06
N SER A 48 22.84 8.41 -29.74
CA SER A 48 22.13 9.50 -29.09
C SER A 48 22.94 10.78 -29.10
N THR A 49 22.26 11.89 -29.38
CA THR A 49 22.84 13.24 -29.38
C THR A 49 22.66 13.96 -28.05
N ILE A 50 21.92 13.38 -27.10
CA ILE A 50 21.69 14.03 -25.81
C ILE A 50 22.99 14.20 -25.02
N PHE A 51 24.04 13.43 -25.30
CA PHE A 51 25.34 13.48 -24.63
C PHE A 51 26.28 14.58 -25.17
N GLY A 52 25.83 15.37 -26.16
CA GLY A 52 26.63 16.42 -26.79
C GLY A 52 27.24 15.97 -28.12
N GLY A 53 28.27 16.69 -28.58
CA GLY A 53 28.94 16.43 -29.87
C GLY A 53 29.81 15.16 -29.89
N GLU A 54 30.03 14.52 -28.74
CA GLU A 54 30.74 13.25 -28.62
C GLU A 54 29.72 12.11 -28.50
N THR A 55 29.87 11.08 -29.33
CA THR A 55 29.06 9.86 -29.23
C THR A 55 29.23 9.23 -27.85
N ALA A 56 28.15 8.69 -27.27
CA ALA A 56 28.23 8.01 -25.98
C ALA A 56 29.33 6.95 -25.98
N SER A 57 30.09 6.83 -24.89
CA SER A 57 31.26 5.95 -24.83
C SER A 57 30.90 4.46 -24.86
N SER A 58 29.62 4.11 -24.63
CA SER A 58 29.18 2.74 -24.48
C SER A 58 27.75 2.46 -24.96
N LEU A 59 27.55 1.23 -25.45
CA LEU A 59 26.23 0.62 -25.62
C LEU A 59 25.63 0.13 -24.30
N ASP A 60 26.45 0.02 -23.25
CA ASP A 60 26.03 -0.42 -21.94
C ASP A 60 25.52 0.78 -21.12
N PRO A 61 24.22 0.84 -20.77
CA PRO A 61 23.68 1.95 -19.99
C PRO A 61 24.31 2.06 -18.59
N CYS A 62 24.93 1.00 -18.06
CA CYS A 62 25.61 1.07 -16.77
C CYS A 62 26.91 1.88 -16.82
N ASN A 63 27.52 1.99 -18.01
CA ASN A 63 28.80 2.68 -18.22
C ASN A 63 28.64 4.16 -18.59
N LEU A 64 27.43 4.70 -18.65
CA LEU A 64 27.14 6.09 -19.06
C LEU A 64 27.05 7.08 -17.88
N GLU A 65 27.63 6.73 -16.73
CA GLU A 65 27.50 7.53 -15.50
C GLU A 65 28.14 8.91 -15.60
N SER A 66 29.31 9.00 -16.23
CA SER A 66 29.99 10.27 -16.52
C SER A 66 29.12 11.17 -17.38
N GLU A 67 28.61 10.65 -18.48
CA GLU A 67 27.81 11.39 -19.46
C GLU A 67 26.49 11.87 -18.86
N TYR A 68 25.83 11.03 -18.06
CA TYR A 68 24.64 11.45 -17.32
C TYR A 68 24.96 12.53 -16.28
N THR A 69 26.09 12.43 -15.59
CA THR A 69 26.51 13.42 -14.59
C THR A 69 26.81 14.77 -15.24
N GLU A 70 27.51 14.78 -16.38
CA GLU A 70 27.76 15.98 -17.16
C GLU A 70 26.46 16.64 -17.64
N LEU A 71 25.49 15.86 -18.11
CA LEU A 71 24.18 16.36 -18.50
C LEU A 71 23.42 17.01 -17.35
N ILE A 72 23.48 16.40 -16.17
CA ILE A 72 22.86 16.94 -14.96
C ILE A 72 23.55 18.25 -14.58
N ASN A 73 24.88 18.26 -14.51
CA ASN A 73 25.68 19.41 -14.12
C ASN A 73 25.54 20.58 -15.08
N GLY A 74 25.56 20.32 -16.40
CA GLY A 74 25.35 21.32 -17.45
C GLY A 74 23.97 21.98 -17.38
N SER A 75 22.98 21.32 -16.77
CA SER A 75 21.64 21.89 -16.52
C SER A 75 21.50 22.60 -15.16
N GLY A 76 22.59 22.74 -14.39
CA GLY A 76 22.54 23.23 -13.01
C GLY A 76 21.75 22.29 -12.08
N GLY A 77 21.84 20.97 -12.30
CA GLY A 77 21.11 19.95 -11.54
C GLY A 77 19.63 19.79 -11.91
N ASN A 78 19.11 20.64 -12.81
CA ASN A 78 17.69 20.64 -13.15
C ASN A 78 17.22 19.33 -13.79
N ARG A 79 18.08 18.65 -14.55
CA ARG A 79 17.75 17.39 -15.23
C ARG A 79 17.97 16.14 -14.38
N HIS A 80 18.30 16.25 -13.09
CA HIS A 80 18.44 15.07 -12.23
C HIS A 80 17.11 14.26 -12.21
N PRO A 81 17.11 12.96 -12.58
CA PRO A 81 15.87 12.18 -12.69
C PRO A 81 15.07 12.12 -11.39
N CYS A 82 15.79 12.12 -10.27
CA CYS A 82 15.22 12.12 -8.93
C CYS A 82 15.04 13.53 -8.32
N GLY A 83 15.35 14.60 -9.05
CA GLY A 83 15.15 16.01 -8.64
C GLY A 83 16.36 16.66 -7.98
N ILE A 84 16.25 17.96 -7.69
CA ILE A 84 17.36 18.84 -7.29
C ILE A 84 17.68 18.76 -5.78
N GLY A 85 17.35 17.65 -5.11
CA GLY A 85 17.80 17.43 -3.73
C GLY A 85 17.34 18.46 -2.68
N LYS A 86 16.16 19.09 -2.84
CA LYS A 86 15.52 19.74 -1.68
C LYS A 86 15.23 18.65 -0.63
N GLU A 87 15.16 18.98 0.67
CA GLU A 87 14.89 18.06 1.81
C GLU A 87 13.80 17.00 1.61
N ASP A 88 12.90 17.20 0.65
CA ASP A 88 11.80 16.31 0.29
C ASP A 88 12.22 15.10 -0.60
N ASP A 89 13.36 15.21 -1.30
CA ASP A 89 13.92 14.18 -2.18
C ASP A 89 14.88 13.21 -1.43
N SER A 90 15.48 13.64 -0.30
CA SER A 90 16.32 12.77 0.57
C SER A 90 15.51 11.87 1.52
N LYS A 91 14.19 12.09 1.63
CA LYS A 91 13.25 11.33 2.48
C LYS A 91 12.56 10.18 1.76
N ARG A 92 13.09 9.73 0.62
CA ARG A 92 12.52 8.61 -0.14
C ARG A 92 12.51 7.35 0.72
N PHE A 93 11.33 6.72 0.81
CA PHE A 93 11.06 5.60 1.72
C PHE A 93 11.35 5.85 3.22
N SER A 94 11.49 7.12 3.65
CA SER A 94 11.64 7.45 5.07
C SER A 94 10.33 7.26 5.85
N LYS A 95 10.44 7.02 7.16
CA LYS A 95 9.29 6.83 8.06
C LYS A 95 8.35 8.04 8.05
N GLU A 96 8.90 9.25 8.04
CA GLU A 96 8.14 10.50 8.08
C GLU A 96 7.30 10.67 6.81
N ARG A 97 7.87 10.32 5.65
CA ARG A 97 7.23 10.48 4.35
C ARG A 97 6.20 9.38 4.08
N VAL A 98 6.45 8.16 4.57
CA VAL A 98 5.46 7.08 4.61
C VAL A 98 4.28 7.46 5.52
N ALA A 99 4.56 8.00 6.70
CA ALA A 99 3.52 8.50 7.61
C ALA A 99 2.75 9.69 7.03
N GLU A 100 3.41 10.60 6.31
CA GLU A 100 2.74 11.69 5.58
C GLU A 100 1.83 11.14 4.49
N TYR A 101 2.27 10.12 3.74
CA TYR A 101 1.48 9.49 2.71
C TYR A 101 0.23 8.82 3.30
N ASP A 102 0.42 8.01 4.35
CA ASP A 102 -0.65 7.33 5.09
C ASP A 102 -1.61 8.32 5.80
N ASN A 103 -1.22 9.58 6.00
CA ASN A 103 -2.07 10.58 6.68
C ASN A 103 -2.70 11.61 5.74
N LYS A 104 -1.97 12.12 4.73
CA LYS A 104 -2.33 13.31 3.94
C LYS A 104 -2.61 13.03 2.45
N LYS A 105 -2.10 11.94 1.87
CA LYS A 105 -2.11 11.69 0.42
C LYS A 105 -2.86 10.42 -0.01
N MET A 106 -3.63 9.80 0.89
CA MET A 106 -4.46 8.60 0.63
C MET A 106 -5.65 8.82 -0.33
N LYS A 107 -5.59 9.80 -1.23
CA LYS A 107 -6.57 9.93 -2.30
C LYS A 107 -6.18 8.96 -3.41
N CYS A 108 -6.77 7.75 -3.38
CA CYS A 108 -7.02 7.07 -4.64
C CYS A 108 -7.75 8.10 -5.54
N SER A 109 -7.36 8.18 -6.81
CA SER A 109 -8.04 9.07 -7.74
C SER A 109 -9.56 8.79 -7.72
N ASN A 110 -10.40 9.78 -8.00
CA ASN A 110 -11.87 9.65 -7.88
C ASN A 110 -12.40 8.45 -8.71
N GLY A 111 -12.57 7.29 -8.08
CA GLY A 111 -12.93 6.02 -8.74
C GLY A 111 -11.78 5.25 -9.40
N ASP A 112 -10.53 5.68 -9.22
CA ASP A 112 -9.37 5.23 -9.98
C ASP A 112 -8.22 4.74 -9.08
N ALA A 113 -7.54 3.66 -9.49
CA ALA A 113 -6.50 2.89 -8.78
C ALA A 113 -5.63 3.65 -7.75
N CYS A 114 -5.31 3.00 -6.63
CA CYS A 114 -4.52 3.60 -5.57
C CYS A 114 -3.02 3.48 -5.89
N ALA A 115 -2.36 4.60 -6.21
CA ALA A 115 -0.95 4.61 -6.56
C ALA A 115 -0.06 4.31 -5.34
N PRO A 116 0.83 3.31 -5.41
CA PRO A 116 1.67 2.89 -4.29
C PRO A 116 2.74 3.94 -3.99
N TYR A 117 3.22 3.96 -2.75
CA TYR A 117 4.18 4.95 -2.28
C TYR A 117 5.44 5.06 -3.16
N ARG A 118 6.00 3.92 -3.60
CA ARG A 118 7.14 3.85 -4.52
C ARG A 118 6.91 4.68 -5.79
N LYS A 119 5.76 4.53 -6.44
CA LYS A 119 5.40 5.23 -7.68
C LYS A 119 5.38 6.75 -7.52
N LEU A 120 4.98 7.26 -6.35
CA LEU A 120 4.96 8.70 -6.06
C LEU A 120 6.36 9.32 -6.00
N SER A 121 7.36 8.49 -5.71
CA SER A 121 8.78 8.88 -5.65
C SER A 121 9.57 8.56 -6.92
N LEU A 122 8.97 8.00 -7.96
CA LEU A 122 9.64 7.54 -9.18
C LEU A 122 10.58 8.61 -9.78
N CYS A 123 11.80 8.24 -10.15
CA CYS A 123 12.75 9.13 -10.84
C CYS A 123 12.41 9.28 -12.33
N ASN A 124 11.58 10.26 -12.69
CA ASN A 124 11.28 10.60 -14.09
C ASN A 124 11.33 12.10 -14.39
N LYS A 125 11.97 12.89 -13.51
CA LYS A 125 11.96 14.37 -13.62
C LYS A 125 12.82 14.87 -14.80
N ASN A 126 13.78 14.08 -15.26
CA ASN A 126 14.52 14.34 -16.50
C ASN A 126 13.59 14.27 -17.71
N MET A 127 12.66 13.31 -17.74
CA MET A 127 11.75 13.09 -18.87
C MET A 127 10.75 14.25 -19.08
N VAL A 128 10.47 15.08 -18.06
CA VAL A 128 9.65 16.29 -18.27
C VAL A 128 10.44 17.39 -18.98
N LYS A 129 11.78 17.30 -18.94
CA LYS A 129 12.75 18.30 -19.40
C LYS A 129 13.54 17.86 -20.63
N MET A 130 13.12 16.76 -21.27
CA MET A 130 13.77 16.25 -22.49
C MET A 130 13.63 17.29 -23.59
N ASP A 131 14.70 17.41 -24.36
CA ASP A 131 14.67 18.20 -25.57
C ASP A 131 13.86 17.47 -26.63
N THR A 132 12.90 18.17 -27.21
CA THR A 132 12.06 17.68 -28.30
C THR A 132 12.37 18.39 -29.61
N ASN A 133 13.26 19.38 -29.59
CA ASN A 133 13.64 20.20 -30.72
C ASN A 133 14.98 19.78 -31.31
N ASN A 134 15.28 18.46 -31.32
CA ASN A 134 16.42 17.96 -32.08
C ASN A 134 16.20 18.21 -33.58
N ASP A 135 17.17 18.88 -34.24
CA ASP A 135 17.19 19.14 -35.68
C ASP A 135 17.31 17.85 -36.50
N ASP A 136 17.84 16.77 -35.91
CA ASP A 136 17.96 15.45 -36.52
C ASP A 136 16.89 14.48 -35.99
N SER A 137 15.76 14.39 -36.70
CA SER A 137 14.67 13.45 -36.39
C SER A 137 15.12 12.00 -36.38
N SER A 138 16.16 11.62 -37.14
CA SER A 138 16.70 10.25 -37.19
C SER A 138 17.23 9.77 -35.84
N LYS A 139 17.58 10.70 -34.94
CA LYS A 139 18.10 10.43 -33.59
C LYS A 139 17.01 10.29 -32.53
N ALA A 140 15.76 10.61 -32.84
CA ALA A 140 14.67 10.66 -31.85
C ALA A 140 14.49 9.36 -31.04
N LYS A 141 14.60 8.17 -31.68
CA LYS A 141 14.48 6.88 -30.99
C LYS A 141 15.67 6.58 -30.07
N HIS A 142 16.84 7.09 -30.42
CA HIS A 142 18.09 6.94 -29.68
C HIS A 142 18.11 7.85 -28.46
N ASP A 143 17.71 9.11 -28.66
CA ASP A 143 17.58 10.11 -27.59
C ASP A 143 16.53 9.72 -26.56
N LEU A 144 15.37 9.19 -27.02
CA LEU A 144 14.36 8.67 -26.12
C LEU A 144 14.90 7.50 -25.29
N LEU A 145 15.66 6.59 -25.91
CA LEU A 145 16.26 5.47 -25.19
C LEU A 145 17.23 5.96 -24.11
N ALA A 146 18.07 6.94 -24.44
CA ALA A 146 19.04 7.49 -23.49
C ALA A 146 18.37 8.21 -22.30
N GLU A 147 17.30 8.99 -22.54
CA GLU A 147 16.50 9.64 -21.48
C GLU A 147 15.79 8.63 -20.56
N VAL A 148 15.23 7.57 -21.15
CA VAL A 148 14.54 6.50 -20.38
C VAL A 148 15.57 5.68 -19.58
N CYS A 149 16.73 5.36 -20.16
CA CYS A 149 17.83 4.69 -19.46
C CYS A 149 18.37 5.54 -18.30
N MET A 150 18.49 6.85 -18.47
CA MET A 150 18.87 7.76 -17.39
C MET A 150 17.85 7.72 -16.24
N ALA A 151 16.55 7.82 -16.54
CA ALA A 151 15.50 7.70 -15.55
C ALA A 151 15.56 6.36 -14.79
N ALA A 152 15.73 5.26 -15.54
CA ALA A 152 15.85 3.91 -15.03
C ALA A 152 17.08 3.73 -14.12
N LYS A 153 18.28 4.16 -14.54
CA LYS A 153 19.52 4.03 -13.74
C LYS A 153 19.38 4.69 -12.37
N TYR A 154 18.94 5.94 -12.34
CA TYR A 154 18.77 6.69 -11.10
C TYR A 154 17.60 6.20 -10.23
N GLU A 155 16.53 5.65 -10.83
CA GLU A 155 15.48 4.95 -10.09
C GLU A 155 16.04 3.68 -9.41
N GLY A 156 16.85 2.91 -10.15
CA GLY A 156 17.52 1.72 -9.63
C GLY A 156 18.46 2.00 -8.46
N GLU A 157 19.29 3.04 -8.59
CA GLU A 157 20.14 3.56 -7.52
C GLU A 157 19.34 3.98 -6.30
N SER A 158 18.23 4.69 -6.50
CA SER A 158 17.38 5.15 -5.42
C SER A 158 16.72 4.00 -4.67
N ILE A 159 16.21 2.99 -5.38
CA ILE A 159 15.65 1.78 -4.78
C ILE A 159 16.74 1.05 -4.00
N LYS A 160 17.92 0.84 -4.60
CA LYS A 160 19.03 0.14 -3.93
C LYS A 160 19.45 0.83 -2.64
N THR A 161 19.44 2.16 -2.61
CA THR A 161 19.88 2.95 -1.46
C THR A 161 18.84 2.97 -0.34
N HIS A 162 17.56 3.19 -0.67
CA HIS A 162 16.54 3.51 0.34
C HIS A 162 15.58 2.36 0.65
N TYR A 163 15.34 1.46 -0.30
CA TYR A 163 14.39 0.36 -0.09
C TYR A 163 14.84 -0.65 0.99
N PRO A 164 16.14 -0.97 1.17
CA PRO A 164 16.58 -1.83 2.27
C PRO A 164 16.24 -1.28 3.65
N GLN A 165 16.26 0.04 3.84
CA GLN A 165 15.87 0.69 5.10
C GLN A 165 14.37 0.52 5.36
N TYR A 166 13.56 0.60 4.30
CA TYR A 166 12.12 0.35 4.36
C TYR A 166 11.82 -1.12 4.69
N ASP A 167 12.54 -2.06 4.08
CA ASP A 167 12.37 -3.50 4.35
C ASP A 167 12.87 -3.91 5.74
N ALA A 168 13.90 -3.26 6.27
CA ALA A 168 14.33 -3.46 7.66
C ALA A 168 13.25 -3.01 8.67
N GLU A 169 12.54 -1.91 8.38
CA GLU A 169 11.47 -1.41 9.26
C GLU A 169 10.16 -2.18 9.10
N TYR A 170 9.79 -2.47 7.86
CA TYR A 170 8.57 -3.15 7.46
C TYR A 170 8.96 -4.43 6.72
N SER A 171 9.36 -5.47 7.44
CA SER A 171 9.83 -6.70 6.78
C SER A 171 8.74 -7.33 5.91
N SER A 172 9.11 -7.64 4.67
CA SER A 172 8.30 -8.43 3.74
C SER A 172 8.43 -9.94 3.97
N GLY A 173 9.40 -10.37 4.77
CA GLY A 173 9.83 -11.76 4.87
C GLY A 173 10.54 -12.28 3.60
N SER A 174 10.51 -11.56 2.48
CA SER A 174 11.01 -12.03 1.18
C SER A 174 12.52 -11.78 1.02
N GLY A 175 13.21 -12.73 0.38
CA GLY A 175 14.62 -12.56 -0.02
C GLY A 175 14.81 -11.75 -1.32
N HIS A 176 13.72 -11.37 -2.00
CA HIS A 176 13.76 -10.81 -3.37
C HIS A 176 13.30 -9.35 -3.46
N THR A 177 13.25 -8.65 -2.33
CA THR A 177 12.64 -7.32 -2.18
C THR A 177 13.16 -6.28 -3.15
N THR A 178 14.48 -6.24 -3.36
CA THR A 178 15.10 -5.31 -4.30
C THR A 178 14.65 -5.57 -5.73
N CYS A 179 14.74 -6.81 -6.22
CA CYS A 179 14.36 -7.14 -7.59
C CYS A 179 12.85 -6.94 -7.85
N THR A 180 12.00 -7.23 -6.87
CA THR A 180 10.55 -6.96 -6.96
C THR A 180 10.26 -5.47 -7.06
N ALA A 181 10.91 -4.63 -6.24
CA ALA A 181 10.77 -3.17 -6.33
C ALA A 181 11.25 -2.63 -7.68
N LEU A 182 12.38 -3.12 -8.20
CA LEU A 182 12.89 -2.76 -9.52
C LEU A 182 11.93 -3.18 -10.64
N ALA A 183 11.36 -4.39 -10.58
CA ALA A 183 10.36 -4.87 -11.55
C ALA A 183 9.09 -3.99 -11.57
N ARG A 184 8.62 -3.56 -10.40
CA ARG A 184 7.47 -2.64 -10.29
C ARG A 184 7.79 -1.26 -10.86
N SER A 185 8.97 -0.69 -10.57
CA SER A 185 9.38 0.60 -11.15
C SER A 185 9.65 0.53 -12.65
N PHE A 186 10.24 -0.56 -13.14
CA PHE A 186 10.42 -0.81 -14.57
C PHE A 186 9.09 -0.82 -15.32
N ALA A 187 8.08 -1.52 -14.80
CA ALA A 187 6.75 -1.57 -15.39
C ALA A 187 6.05 -0.20 -15.38
N ASP A 188 6.21 0.59 -14.31
CA ASP A 188 5.66 1.94 -14.25
C ASP A 188 6.36 2.93 -15.21
N ILE A 189 7.68 2.82 -15.39
CA ILE A 189 8.40 3.57 -16.42
C ILE A 189 7.87 3.17 -17.81
N GLY A 190 7.66 1.89 -18.06
CA GLY A 190 7.05 1.39 -19.29
C GLY A 190 5.66 1.97 -19.54
N ASP A 191 4.80 2.04 -18.53
CA ASP A 191 3.46 2.64 -18.67
C ASP A 191 3.51 4.15 -18.89
N ILE A 192 4.49 4.86 -18.33
CA ILE A 192 4.73 6.28 -18.66
C ILE A 192 5.06 6.43 -20.14
N VAL A 193 6.06 5.69 -20.63
CA VAL A 193 6.50 5.77 -22.04
C VAL A 193 5.36 5.43 -22.99
N ARG A 194 4.55 4.41 -22.65
CA ARG A 194 3.40 3.94 -23.46
C ARG A 194 2.16 4.82 -23.36
N GLY A 195 2.14 5.84 -22.50
CA GLY A 195 0.99 6.72 -22.30
C GLY A 195 -0.18 6.06 -21.55
N LYS A 196 0.13 5.06 -20.71
CA LYS A 196 -0.83 4.24 -19.94
C LYS A 196 -0.87 4.55 -18.44
N ASP A 197 0.05 5.38 -17.95
CA ASP A 197 0.17 5.71 -16.53
C ASP A 197 -1.14 6.31 -15.96
N LEU A 198 -1.73 5.62 -14.99
CA LEU A 198 -2.99 5.93 -14.31
C LEU A 198 -2.83 7.05 -13.27
N TYR A 199 -1.59 7.43 -12.92
CA TYR A 199 -1.34 8.39 -11.86
C TYR A 199 -1.89 9.77 -12.23
N SER A 200 -2.88 10.25 -11.46
CA SER A 200 -3.56 11.52 -11.73
C SER A 200 -3.09 12.67 -10.82
N GLY A 201 -2.62 12.35 -9.61
CA GLY A 201 -1.98 13.29 -8.69
C GLY A 201 -2.79 14.54 -8.33
N ASN A 202 -2.12 15.51 -7.71
CA ASN A 202 -2.63 16.86 -7.50
C ASN A 202 -2.45 17.74 -8.75
N ASN A 203 -2.92 19.00 -8.71
CA ASN A 203 -2.83 19.92 -9.86
C ASN A 203 -1.40 20.08 -10.41
N LYS A 204 -0.38 20.12 -9.54
CA LYS A 204 1.03 20.25 -9.94
C LYS A 204 1.51 19.00 -10.68
N GLU A 205 1.15 17.82 -10.19
CA GLU A 205 1.50 16.53 -10.81
C GLU A 205 0.75 16.34 -12.13
N LYS A 206 -0.52 16.73 -12.18
CA LYS A 206 -1.33 16.73 -13.41
C LYS A 206 -0.68 17.57 -14.51
N ASN A 207 -0.22 18.79 -14.18
CA ASN A 207 0.46 19.66 -15.14
C ASN A 207 1.77 19.05 -15.63
N ARG A 208 2.60 18.49 -14.73
CA ARG A 208 3.84 17.80 -15.11
C ARG A 208 3.59 16.59 -16.02
N ARG A 209 2.56 15.80 -15.72
CA ARG A 209 2.16 14.66 -16.56
C ARG A 209 1.71 15.11 -17.96
N GLN A 210 0.95 16.20 -18.05
CA GLN A 210 0.52 16.75 -19.33
C GLN A 210 1.71 17.24 -20.17
N GLN A 211 2.69 17.90 -19.53
CA GLN A 211 3.93 18.30 -20.18
C GLN A 211 4.71 17.09 -20.70
N LEU A 212 4.89 16.07 -19.85
CA LEU A 212 5.57 14.83 -20.23
C LEU A 212 4.85 14.11 -21.39
N GLU A 213 3.53 14.01 -21.33
CA GLU A 213 2.75 13.36 -22.38
C GLU A 213 2.89 14.12 -23.71
N GLN A 214 2.90 15.45 -23.69
CA GLN A 214 3.15 16.24 -24.90
C GLN A 214 4.56 15.98 -25.45
N LYS A 215 5.58 15.96 -24.57
CA LYS A 215 6.96 15.67 -24.96
C LYS A 215 7.12 14.29 -25.60
N LEU A 216 6.46 13.28 -25.04
CA LEU A 216 6.42 11.93 -25.61
C LEU A 216 5.71 11.94 -26.98
N LYS A 217 4.57 12.61 -27.13
CA LYS A 217 3.89 12.75 -28.44
C LYS A 217 4.79 13.36 -29.49
N ASP A 218 5.51 14.43 -29.15
CA ASP A 218 6.38 15.13 -30.08
C ASP A 218 7.54 14.24 -30.55
N ILE A 219 8.14 13.45 -29.67
CA ILE A 219 9.20 12.50 -30.03
C ILE A 219 8.66 11.32 -30.82
N PHE A 220 7.53 10.75 -30.42
CA PHE A 220 6.96 9.63 -31.16
C PHE A 220 6.47 10.04 -32.56
N LYS A 221 6.06 11.30 -32.74
CA LYS A 221 5.84 11.88 -34.07
C LYS A 221 7.12 11.85 -34.91
N LYS A 222 8.26 12.29 -34.36
CA LYS A 222 9.55 12.24 -35.06
C LYS A 222 9.96 10.80 -35.41
N ILE A 223 9.84 9.88 -34.44
CA ILE A 223 10.11 8.45 -34.68
C ILE A 223 9.22 7.91 -35.81
N TYR A 224 7.93 8.24 -35.80
CA TYR A 224 6.99 7.85 -36.84
C TYR A 224 7.36 8.43 -38.22
N GLU A 225 7.83 9.67 -38.27
CA GLU A 225 8.21 10.33 -39.53
C GLU A 225 9.39 9.64 -40.21
N GLU A 226 10.34 9.13 -39.41
CA GLU A 226 11.56 8.41 -39.83
C GLU A 226 11.35 6.92 -40.15
N LEU A 227 10.17 6.36 -39.86
CA LEU A 227 9.86 5.00 -40.26
C LEU A 227 9.81 4.90 -41.79
N LYS A 228 10.44 3.85 -42.32
CA LYS A 228 10.41 3.52 -43.75
C LYS A 228 9.17 2.65 -44.03
N ASP A 229 9.38 1.38 -44.36
CA ASP A 229 8.32 0.46 -44.79
C ASP A 229 7.33 0.09 -43.66
N ALA A 230 7.72 0.31 -42.40
CA ALA A 230 6.88 0.05 -41.24
C ALA A 230 5.85 1.16 -40.96
N LYS A 231 6.02 2.37 -41.52
CA LYS A 231 5.23 3.56 -41.19
C LYS A 231 3.73 3.34 -41.42
N ASP A 232 3.37 2.79 -42.58
CA ASP A 232 1.99 2.55 -42.97
C ASP A 232 1.26 1.53 -42.08
N ARG A 233 1.99 0.78 -41.25
CA ARG A 233 1.42 -0.21 -40.32
C ARG A 233 0.95 0.42 -39.01
N TYR A 234 1.33 1.67 -38.74
CA TYR A 234 0.92 2.43 -37.56
C TYR A 234 -0.10 3.50 -37.94
N LYS A 235 -1.37 3.29 -37.57
CA LYS A 235 -2.46 4.20 -37.98
C LYS A 235 -2.79 5.32 -36.99
N ASP A 236 -2.43 5.15 -35.72
CA ASP A 236 -2.62 6.19 -34.71
C ASP A 236 -1.54 7.27 -34.84
N THR A 237 -1.88 8.37 -35.48
CA THR A 237 -0.98 9.53 -35.68
C THR A 237 -1.23 10.66 -34.66
N GLU A 238 -2.13 10.48 -33.70
CA GLU A 238 -2.42 11.49 -32.67
C GLU A 238 -1.71 11.19 -31.35
N ASN A 239 -1.75 9.92 -30.93
CA ASN A 239 -1.18 9.48 -29.66
C ASN A 239 -0.05 8.46 -29.85
N TYR A 240 0.02 7.82 -31.02
CA TYR A 240 1.03 6.83 -31.38
C TYR A 240 1.02 5.58 -30.49
N PHE A 241 -0.12 5.22 -29.87
CA PHE A 241 -0.16 4.18 -28.83
C PHE A 241 0.47 2.86 -29.29
N GLN A 242 0.15 2.38 -30.50
CA GLN A 242 0.72 1.13 -31.03
C GLN A 242 2.23 1.24 -31.29
N LEU A 243 2.70 2.39 -31.79
CA LEU A 243 4.12 2.68 -31.99
C LEU A 243 4.88 2.72 -30.66
N ARG A 244 4.29 3.32 -29.62
CA ARG A 244 4.87 3.38 -28.27
C ARG A 244 5.01 2.00 -27.63
N GLU A 245 4.00 1.14 -27.80
CA GLU A 245 4.03 -0.26 -27.32
C GLU A 245 5.16 -1.06 -27.97
N ASP A 246 5.32 -0.93 -29.28
CA ASP A 246 6.35 -1.65 -30.02
C ASP A 246 7.75 -1.09 -29.71
N TRP A 247 7.88 0.23 -29.54
CA TRP A 247 9.13 0.85 -29.13
C TRP A 247 9.55 0.39 -27.73
N TRP A 248 8.63 0.34 -26.77
CA TRP A 248 8.93 -0.23 -25.46
C TRP A 248 9.38 -1.68 -25.58
N THR A 249 8.63 -2.50 -26.32
CA THR A 249 8.95 -3.91 -26.56
C THR A 249 10.36 -4.11 -27.15
N ALA A 250 10.77 -3.28 -28.10
CA ALA A 250 12.09 -3.34 -28.72
C ALA A 250 13.24 -2.92 -27.77
N ASN A 251 12.95 -2.05 -26.79
CA ASN A 251 13.97 -1.38 -25.97
C ASN A 251 13.99 -1.82 -24.50
N ARG A 252 12.96 -2.54 -24.03
CA ARG A 252 12.77 -2.94 -22.63
C ARG A 252 13.99 -3.67 -22.02
N ALA A 253 14.72 -4.46 -22.81
CA ALA A 253 15.93 -5.14 -22.36
C ALA A 253 17.05 -4.16 -21.95
N THR A 254 17.25 -3.10 -22.73
CA THR A 254 18.25 -2.06 -22.43
C THR A 254 17.83 -1.26 -21.20
N VAL A 255 16.55 -0.93 -21.08
CA VAL A 255 16.00 -0.21 -19.92
C VAL A 255 16.10 -1.05 -18.64
N TRP A 256 15.89 -2.37 -18.73
CA TRP A 256 16.07 -3.28 -17.60
C TRP A 256 17.53 -3.37 -17.16
N LYS A 257 18.47 -3.38 -18.11
CA LYS A 257 19.90 -3.32 -17.77
C LYS A 257 20.22 -2.02 -17.03
N ALA A 258 19.69 -0.89 -17.49
CA ALA A 258 19.86 0.41 -16.83
C ALA A 258 19.33 0.43 -15.39
N ILE A 259 18.09 -0.02 -15.14
CA ILE A 259 17.50 -0.01 -13.78
C ILE A 259 18.19 -0.98 -12.82
N THR A 260 18.91 -1.99 -13.33
CA THR A 260 19.53 -3.04 -12.51
C THR A 260 21.04 -2.92 -12.35
N CYS A 261 21.69 -1.85 -12.83
CA CYS A 261 23.15 -1.67 -12.77
C CYS A 261 23.72 -1.95 -11.38
N ASN A 262 23.07 -1.41 -10.33
CA ASN A 262 23.54 -1.45 -8.95
C ASN A 262 22.79 -2.48 -8.08
N ALA A 263 22.10 -3.45 -8.68
CA ALA A 263 21.30 -4.43 -7.93
C ALA A 263 22.13 -5.45 -7.11
N GLY A 264 23.45 -5.53 -7.30
CA GLY A 264 24.35 -6.41 -6.55
C GLY A 264 24.06 -7.90 -6.76
N ALA A 265 24.19 -8.75 -5.73
CA ALA A 265 23.92 -10.19 -5.82
C ALA A 265 22.41 -10.55 -5.75
N SER A 266 21.50 -9.58 -5.95
CA SER A 266 20.06 -9.81 -5.81
C SER A 266 19.54 -10.73 -6.91
N GLN A 267 18.63 -11.64 -6.54
CA GLN A 267 17.99 -12.57 -7.47
C GLN A 267 16.52 -12.24 -7.68
N TYR A 268 16.01 -12.40 -8.90
CA TYR A 268 14.57 -12.29 -9.19
C TYR A 268 13.81 -13.47 -8.55
N PHE A 269 12.56 -13.26 -8.12
CA PHE A 269 11.83 -14.24 -7.30
C PHE A 269 11.38 -15.50 -8.07
N ARG A 270 11.38 -15.45 -9.41
CA ARG A 270 11.07 -16.61 -10.27
C ARG A 270 12.31 -17.10 -11.00
N ALA A 271 12.38 -18.43 -11.16
CA ALA A 271 13.29 -19.05 -12.11
C ALA A 271 12.76 -18.83 -13.53
N THR A 272 13.28 -17.82 -14.24
CA THR A 272 12.83 -17.46 -15.60
C THR A 272 13.94 -17.54 -16.64
N CYS A 273 15.19 -17.61 -16.21
CA CYS A 273 16.36 -17.64 -17.08
C CYS A 273 16.46 -18.97 -17.82
N SER A 274 16.83 -18.96 -19.08
CA SER A 274 16.82 -20.15 -19.96
C SER A 274 18.22 -20.52 -20.44
N ASP A 275 19.22 -20.19 -19.63
CA ASP A 275 20.60 -20.01 -20.06
C ASP A 275 21.36 -21.36 -20.13
N THR A 276 20.79 -22.42 -19.54
CA THR A 276 21.45 -23.72 -19.36
C THR A 276 20.88 -24.83 -20.25
N GLY A 277 19.78 -24.60 -20.98
CA GLY A 277 19.08 -25.63 -21.75
C GLY A 277 18.46 -26.76 -20.90
N GLN A 278 18.59 -26.71 -19.56
CA GLN A 278 18.13 -27.73 -18.61
C GLN A 278 16.81 -27.35 -17.90
N GLY A 279 16.20 -26.23 -18.30
CA GLY A 279 14.99 -25.68 -17.69
C GLY A 279 15.23 -24.28 -17.10
N PRO A 280 14.19 -23.65 -16.53
CA PRO A 280 14.29 -22.31 -15.99
C PRO A 280 15.22 -22.25 -14.76
N SER A 281 16.14 -21.28 -14.71
CA SER A 281 17.04 -21.02 -13.58
C SER A 281 16.78 -19.66 -12.94
N MET A 282 17.24 -19.51 -11.69
CA MET A 282 17.28 -18.21 -11.01
C MET A 282 18.32 -17.30 -11.66
N THR A 283 18.09 -16.00 -11.62
CA THR A 283 19.09 -15.01 -12.03
C THR A 283 20.36 -15.16 -11.16
N PRO A 284 21.57 -15.25 -11.74
CA PRO A 284 22.80 -15.36 -10.97
C PRO A 284 23.11 -14.11 -10.13
N SER A 285 22.84 -12.91 -10.65
CA SER A 285 23.06 -11.64 -9.95
C SER A 285 22.30 -10.50 -10.64
N GLN A 286 22.29 -9.33 -10.00
CA GLN A 286 21.75 -8.06 -10.51
C GLN A 286 20.32 -8.16 -11.06
N CYS A 287 19.51 -9.10 -10.58
CA CYS A 287 18.18 -9.38 -11.14
C CYS A 287 18.20 -9.61 -12.67
N ARG A 288 19.27 -10.19 -13.22
CA ARG A 288 19.48 -10.44 -14.66
C ARG A 288 19.86 -11.89 -14.92
N CYS A 289 19.43 -12.44 -16.05
CA CYS A 289 19.81 -13.79 -16.46
C CYS A 289 21.26 -13.83 -17.01
N ASP A 290 21.58 -12.87 -17.86
CA ASP A 290 22.91 -12.64 -18.41
C ASP A 290 23.18 -11.13 -18.43
N ASP A 291 24.45 -10.75 -18.41
CA ASP A 291 24.90 -9.36 -18.56
C ASP A 291 25.13 -8.95 -20.03
N LYS A 292 24.94 -9.86 -20.97
CA LYS A 292 24.95 -9.56 -22.41
C LYS A 292 23.91 -8.52 -22.78
N ALA A 293 24.27 -7.69 -23.75
CA ALA A 293 23.36 -6.72 -24.35
C ALA A 293 22.12 -7.42 -24.94
N ASN A 294 20.95 -6.77 -24.82
CA ASN A 294 19.67 -7.25 -25.34
C ASN A 294 19.17 -8.58 -24.75
N THR A 295 19.69 -9.01 -23.60
CA THR A 295 19.12 -10.13 -22.84
C THR A 295 17.72 -9.78 -22.34
N ASP A 296 16.75 -10.64 -22.61
CA ASP A 296 15.36 -10.43 -22.17
C ASP A 296 15.28 -10.33 -20.63
N PRO A 297 14.58 -9.33 -20.07
CA PRO A 297 14.34 -9.22 -18.64
C PRO A 297 13.70 -10.47 -18.04
N PRO A 298 14.05 -10.88 -16.80
CA PRO A 298 13.43 -12.02 -16.13
C PRO A 298 12.00 -11.73 -15.66
N THR A 299 11.58 -10.47 -15.66
CA THR A 299 10.24 -9.98 -15.27
C THR A 299 9.38 -9.68 -16.50
N TYR A 300 8.06 -9.83 -16.33
CA TYR A 300 7.03 -9.50 -17.31
C TYR A 300 5.93 -8.61 -16.72
N PHE A 301 6.22 -7.97 -15.58
CA PHE A 301 5.31 -7.01 -14.93
C PHE A 301 4.92 -5.86 -15.86
N ASP A 302 5.77 -5.46 -16.80
CA ASP A 302 5.45 -4.44 -17.81
C ASP A 302 4.37 -4.87 -18.80
N TYR A 303 3.94 -6.13 -18.81
CA TYR A 303 2.77 -6.63 -19.56
C TYR A 303 1.60 -7.05 -18.66
N VAL A 304 1.62 -6.62 -17.40
CA VAL A 304 0.51 -6.74 -16.43
C VAL A 304 -0.15 -5.37 -16.32
N PRO A 305 -1.48 -5.23 -16.41
CA PRO A 305 -2.17 -3.94 -16.27
C PRO A 305 -1.80 -3.20 -14.98
N GLN A 306 -1.52 -1.89 -15.07
CA GLN A 306 -0.95 -1.11 -13.96
C GLN A 306 -1.76 -1.18 -12.67
N TYR A 307 -3.09 -1.08 -12.78
CA TYR A 307 -3.98 -1.15 -11.64
C TYR A 307 -3.80 -2.45 -10.84
N LEU A 308 -3.64 -3.60 -11.52
CA LEU A 308 -3.45 -4.89 -10.86
C LEU A 308 -2.11 -4.93 -10.11
N ARG A 309 -1.04 -4.41 -10.71
CA ARG A 309 0.28 -4.32 -10.05
C ARG A 309 0.23 -3.44 -8.80
N TRP A 310 -0.49 -2.32 -8.87
CA TRP A 310 -0.66 -1.44 -7.72
C TRP A 310 -1.50 -2.08 -6.63
N PHE A 311 -2.52 -2.88 -6.99
CA PHE A 311 -3.33 -3.59 -6.01
C PHE A 311 -2.52 -4.69 -5.29
N GLU A 312 -1.69 -5.43 -6.03
CA GLU A 312 -0.76 -6.39 -5.44
C GLU A 312 0.29 -5.71 -4.55
N GLU A 313 0.92 -4.62 -5.02
CA GLU A 313 1.88 -3.85 -4.20
C GLU A 313 1.23 -3.27 -2.94
N TRP A 314 -0.01 -2.80 -3.04
CA TRP A 314 -0.79 -2.32 -1.91
C TRP A 314 -1.08 -3.44 -0.90
N ALA A 315 -1.46 -4.64 -1.36
CA ALA A 315 -1.76 -5.76 -0.47
C ALA A 315 -0.50 -6.22 0.28
N GLU A 316 0.63 -6.33 -0.41
CA GLU A 316 1.92 -6.64 0.22
C GLU A 316 2.29 -5.57 1.26
N ASP A 317 2.20 -4.28 0.91
CA ASP A 317 2.53 -3.17 1.81
C ASP A 317 1.61 -3.11 3.03
N PHE A 318 0.31 -3.35 2.83
CA PHE A 318 -0.68 -3.46 3.89
C PHE A 318 -0.29 -4.54 4.90
N CYS A 319 0.07 -5.74 4.44
CA CYS A 319 0.44 -6.84 5.31
C CYS A 319 1.71 -6.55 6.13
N ARG A 320 2.72 -5.96 5.48
CA ARG A 320 3.98 -5.53 6.14
C ARG A 320 3.71 -4.51 7.25
N LYS A 321 2.91 -3.48 6.94
CA LYS A 321 2.53 -2.43 7.89
C LYS A 321 1.62 -2.94 9.00
N LYS A 322 0.68 -3.85 8.70
CA LYS A 322 -0.22 -4.45 9.69
C LYS A 322 0.59 -5.18 10.76
N ASN A 323 1.55 -6.01 10.36
CA ASN A 323 2.45 -6.73 11.28
C ASN A 323 3.19 -5.74 12.22
N LYS A 324 3.79 -4.70 11.66
CA LYS A 324 4.50 -3.67 12.44
C LYS A 324 3.59 -2.93 13.40
N LYS A 325 2.43 -2.47 12.93
CA LYS A 325 1.49 -1.70 13.75
C LYS A 325 0.88 -2.51 14.88
N ILE A 326 0.59 -3.79 14.64
CA ILE A 326 0.12 -4.71 15.68
C ILE A 326 1.17 -4.85 16.78
N LYS A 327 2.44 -5.08 16.42
CA LYS A 327 3.55 -5.12 17.39
C LYS A 327 3.69 -3.82 18.19
N ASP A 328 3.53 -2.68 17.52
CA ASP A 328 3.59 -1.37 18.18
C ASP A 328 2.43 -1.15 19.16
N VAL A 329 1.21 -1.62 18.82
CA VAL A 329 0.04 -1.61 19.71
C VAL A 329 0.24 -2.57 20.88
N GLN A 330 0.67 -3.81 20.61
CA GLN A 330 0.98 -4.81 21.64
C GLN A 330 1.97 -4.24 22.65
N LYS A 331 3.05 -3.63 22.17
CA LYS A 331 4.06 -2.97 23.02
C LYS A 331 3.47 -1.86 23.87
N GLN A 332 2.62 -1.01 23.29
CA GLN A 332 2.01 0.11 24.01
C GLN A 332 0.89 -0.31 24.96
N CYS A 333 0.32 -1.51 24.80
CA CYS A 333 -0.86 -1.94 25.54
C CYS A 333 -0.62 -3.14 26.49
N ARG A 334 0.43 -3.93 26.30
CA ARG A 334 0.69 -5.19 27.03
C ARG A 334 2.13 -5.33 27.54
N ASP A 335 3.12 -4.76 26.85
CA ASP A 335 4.50 -4.80 27.32
C ASP A 335 4.72 -3.82 28.49
N LYS A 336 5.82 -4.02 29.22
CA LYS A 336 6.18 -3.24 30.41
C LYS A 336 6.16 -1.73 30.16
N GLY A 337 5.58 -0.97 31.09
CA GLY A 337 5.61 0.49 31.11
C GLY A 337 6.98 1.04 31.47
N GLU A 338 7.13 2.37 31.53
CA GLU A 338 8.39 3.04 31.95
C GLU A 338 8.84 2.58 33.35
N ASP A 339 7.89 2.21 34.20
CA ASP A 339 8.11 1.71 35.56
C ASP A 339 8.65 0.27 35.62
N GLY A 340 8.76 -0.43 34.47
CA GLY A 340 9.29 -1.80 34.39
C GLY A 340 8.29 -2.92 34.73
N ASP A 341 7.04 -2.56 35.05
CA ASP A 341 5.95 -3.47 35.38
C ASP A 341 5.13 -3.88 34.17
N ASP A 342 4.75 -5.16 34.06
CA ASP A 342 3.81 -5.59 33.02
C ASP A 342 2.45 -4.92 33.27
N ARG A 343 1.80 -4.50 32.18
CA ARG A 343 0.52 -3.81 32.18
C ARG A 343 -0.50 -4.51 31.30
N TYR A 344 -1.78 -4.29 31.59
CA TYR A 344 -2.86 -4.64 30.68
C TYR A 344 -3.75 -3.42 30.49
N CYS A 345 -3.57 -2.75 29.36
CA CYS A 345 -4.27 -1.49 29.08
C CYS A 345 -5.46 -1.69 28.14
N SER A 346 -6.50 -0.90 28.32
CA SER A 346 -7.56 -0.78 27.31
C SER A 346 -7.24 0.31 26.30
N ARG A 347 -7.93 0.25 25.16
CA ARG A 347 -7.93 1.34 24.19
C ARG A 347 -8.31 2.70 24.78
N ASN A 348 -9.10 2.75 25.85
CA ASN A 348 -9.50 4.02 26.48
C ASN A 348 -8.44 4.57 27.46
N GLY A 349 -7.27 3.93 27.54
CA GLY A 349 -6.18 4.35 28.42
C GLY A 349 -6.32 3.89 29.86
N PHE A 350 -7.23 2.97 30.14
CA PHE A 350 -7.42 2.41 31.47
C PHE A 350 -6.49 1.24 31.76
N ASP A 351 -5.99 1.16 32.99
CA ASP A 351 -5.34 -0.02 33.57
C ASP A 351 -6.40 -1.06 33.94
N CYS A 352 -6.45 -2.16 33.20
CA CYS A 352 -7.45 -3.22 33.35
C CYS A 352 -7.21 -4.12 34.55
N GLU A 353 -6.08 -4.01 35.24
CA GLU A 353 -5.88 -4.71 36.51
C GLU A 353 -6.82 -4.17 37.59
N LYS A 354 -6.94 -2.84 37.60
CA LYS A 354 -7.66 -2.07 38.62
C LYS A 354 -9.02 -1.55 38.13
N THR A 355 -9.22 -1.49 36.81
CA THR A 355 -10.49 -1.11 36.19
C THR A 355 -11.49 -2.26 36.22
N LYS A 356 -12.69 -2.00 36.77
CA LYS A 356 -13.83 -2.92 36.82
C LYS A 356 -15.04 -2.20 36.21
N ARG A 357 -15.31 -2.46 34.93
CA ARG A 357 -16.41 -1.80 34.19
C ARG A 357 -17.79 -2.16 34.75
N ALA A 358 -17.95 -3.36 35.29
CA ALA A 358 -19.20 -3.85 35.89
C ALA A 358 -19.76 -2.95 37.00
N ILE A 359 -18.87 -2.29 37.75
CA ILE A 359 -19.22 -1.42 38.88
C ILE A 359 -18.87 0.06 38.61
N GLY A 360 -18.55 0.40 37.35
CA GLY A 360 -18.15 1.76 36.95
C GLY A 360 -16.78 2.23 37.48
N LYS A 361 -15.94 1.34 38.02
CA LYS A 361 -14.59 1.70 38.52
C LYS A 361 -13.61 1.80 37.35
N LEU A 362 -13.19 3.02 37.03
CA LEU A 362 -12.23 3.32 35.97
C LEU A 362 -10.91 3.79 36.58
N ARG A 363 -9.79 3.19 36.20
CA ARG A 363 -8.47 3.55 36.70
C ARG A 363 -7.51 3.84 35.56
N TYR A 364 -6.88 4.99 35.63
CA TYR A 364 -5.78 5.40 34.76
C TYR A 364 -4.45 5.14 35.47
N GLY A 365 -3.36 4.94 34.73
CA GLY A 365 -2.03 4.69 35.28
C GLY A 365 -1.22 3.70 34.45
N LYS A 366 -0.04 3.30 34.96
CA LYS A 366 0.89 2.33 34.32
C LYS A 366 1.24 2.65 32.85
N GLY A 367 1.25 3.92 32.48
CA GLY A 367 1.46 4.37 31.11
C GLY A 367 0.35 3.94 30.12
N CYS A 368 -0.84 3.54 30.58
CA CYS A 368 -1.91 3.07 29.67
C CYS A 368 -2.42 4.16 28.71
N THR A 369 -2.13 5.43 28.96
CA THR A 369 -2.37 6.52 27.99
C THR A 369 -1.65 6.29 26.66
N ASP A 370 -0.50 5.62 26.64
CA ASP A 370 0.19 5.24 25.39
C ASP A 370 -0.67 4.31 24.55
N CYS A 371 -1.32 3.32 25.19
CA CYS A 371 -2.23 2.41 24.53
C CYS A 371 -3.39 3.16 23.86
N PHE A 372 -3.93 4.20 24.51
CA PHE A 372 -4.96 5.05 23.92
C PHE A 372 -4.50 5.70 22.62
N PHE A 373 -3.31 6.30 22.60
CA PHE A 373 -2.75 6.91 21.40
C PHE A 373 -2.40 5.88 20.32
N ALA A 374 -1.83 4.74 20.71
CA ALA A 374 -1.48 3.63 19.80
C ALA A 374 -2.72 3.11 19.08
N CYS A 375 -3.76 2.80 19.85
CA CYS A 375 -5.01 2.24 19.35
C CYS A 375 -5.74 3.22 18.43
N HIS A 376 -5.83 4.50 18.81
CA HIS A 376 -6.46 5.50 17.95
C HIS A 376 -5.71 5.66 16.62
N ARG A 377 -4.36 5.63 16.62
CA ARG A 377 -3.57 5.68 15.38
C ARG A 377 -3.73 4.41 14.53
N TYR A 378 -3.80 3.24 15.16
CA TYR A 378 -4.03 1.97 14.47
C TYR A 378 -5.40 1.95 13.80
N GLU A 379 -6.45 2.34 14.52
CA GLU A 379 -7.82 2.31 14.02
C GLU A 379 -8.05 3.30 12.87
N ASN A 380 -7.56 4.54 13.00
CA ASN A 380 -7.62 5.49 11.90
C ASN A 380 -6.88 4.99 10.65
N TRP A 381 -5.80 4.23 10.84
CA TRP A 381 -5.07 3.65 9.72
C TRP A 381 -5.83 2.47 9.10
N ILE A 382 -6.34 1.52 9.91
CA ILE A 382 -7.01 0.31 9.40
C ILE A 382 -8.32 0.66 8.66
N GLU A 383 -9.05 1.67 9.13
CA GLU A 383 -10.28 2.16 8.48
C GLU A 383 -9.96 2.70 7.08
N LYS A 384 -8.92 3.53 6.94
CA LYS A 384 -8.51 4.04 5.63
C LYS A 384 -8.01 2.92 4.71
N GLN A 385 -7.33 1.90 5.24
CA GLN A 385 -6.92 0.73 4.44
C GLN A 385 -8.13 -0.04 3.94
N LYS A 386 -9.18 -0.20 4.74
CA LYS A 386 -10.44 -0.81 4.31
C LYS A 386 -11.09 -0.03 3.17
N GLU A 387 -11.16 1.30 3.26
CA GLU A 387 -11.70 2.11 2.16
C GLU A 387 -10.92 1.93 0.85
N GLN A 388 -9.59 1.83 0.94
CA GLN A 388 -8.73 1.59 -0.24
C GLN A 388 -8.97 0.21 -0.83
N PHE A 389 -9.08 -0.80 0.03
CA PHE A 389 -9.41 -2.16 -0.39
C PHE A 389 -10.76 -2.20 -1.11
N ASP A 390 -11.81 -1.63 -0.53
CA ASP A 390 -13.15 -1.64 -1.08
C ASP A 390 -13.19 -0.95 -2.46
N LYS A 391 -12.47 0.18 -2.63
CA LYS A 391 -12.30 0.86 -3.94
C LYS A 391 -11.56 -0.01 -4.96
N GLN A 392 -10.48 -0.67 -4.55
CA GLN A 392 -9.71 -1.53 -5.44
C GLN A 392 -10.49 -2.78 -5.84
N LYS A 393 -11.20 -3.42 -4.91
CA LYS A 393 -12.09 -4.55 -5.19
C LYS A 393 -13.21 -4.16 -6.16
N GLN A 394 -13.86 -3.03 -5.92
CA GLN A 394 -14.88 -2.51 -6.84
C GLN A 394 -14.32 -2.28 -8.25
N ARG A 395 -13.10 -1.75 -8.37
CA ARG A 395 -12.45 -1.58 -9.67
C ARG A 395 -12.14 -2.92 -10.34
N TYR A 396 -11.72 -3.93 -9.59
CA TYR A 396 -11.49 -5.27 -10.11
C TYR A 396 -12.75 -5.80 -10.78
N ASP A 397 -13.87 -5.77 -10.04
CA ASP A 397 -15.17 -6.24 -10.52
C ASP A 397 -15.60 -5.50 -11.80
N ASN A 398 -15.43 -4.17 -11.81
CA ASN A 398 -15.77 -3.33 -12.96
C ASN A 398 -14.95 -3.68 -14.22
N VAL A 399 -13.66 -4.00 -14.05
CA VAL A 399 -12.77 -4.34 -15.17
C VAL A 399 -13.01 -5.75 -15.69
N ILE A 400 -13.25 -6.74 -14.82
CA ILE A 400 -13.54 -8.12 -15.20
C ILE A 400 -14.93 -8.28 -15.84
N ASN A 401 -15.92 -7.53 -15.35
CA ASN A 401 -17.28 -7.50 -15.90
C ASN A 401 -17.42 -6.62 -17.14
N GLY A 402 -16.37 -5.89 -17.53
CA GLY A 402 -16.36 -5.03 -18.73
C GLY A 402 -17.20 -3.76 -18.59
N THR A 403 -17.57 -3.36 -17.37
CA THR A 403 -18.38 -2.16 -17.08
C THR A 403 -17.54 -0.89 -17.08
N VAL A 404 -16.23 -1.00 -16.83
CA VAL A 404 -15.22 0.04 -17.04
C VAL A 404 -14.25 -0.48 -18.09
N GLY A 405 -13.94 0.36 -19.10
CA GLY A 405 -12.95 -0.01 -20.12
C GLY A 405 -11.63 -0.44 -19.46
N SER A 406 -10.98 -1.47 -20.00
CA SER A 406 -9.70 -2.00 -19.49
C SER A 406 -8.59 -0.95 -19.38
N GLY A 407 -8.73 0.18 -20.09
CA GLY A 407 -8.05 1.44 -19.81
C GLY A 407 -9.08 2.47 -19.32
N SER A 408 -8.80 3.15 -18.21
CA SER A 408 -9.70 4.15 -17.64
C SER A 408 -10.13 5.18 -18.70
N GLY A 409 -11.44 5.36 -18.86
CA GLY A 409 -12.09 6.65 -19.08
C GLY A 409 -11.66 7.57 -20.25
N ARG A 410 -10.74 7.22 -21.14
CA ARG A 410 -10.64 7.83 -22.46
C ARG A 410 -11.41 6.95 -23.41
N GLN A 411 -12.71 7.19 -23.48
CA GLN A 411 -13.46 6.92 -24.70
C GLN A 411 -12.63 7.54 -25.84
N ARG A 412 -11.98 6.69 -26.64
CA ARG A 412 -11.16 7.06 -27.79
C ARG A 412 -12.09 7.67 -28.85
N ARG A 413 -12.60 8.87 -28.62
CA ARG A 413 -13.55 9.56 -29.50
C ARG A 413 -12.93 9.99 -30.84
N GLY A 414 -11.63 9.76 -31.04
CA GLY A 414 -10.90 10.19 -32.24
C GLY A 414 -10.55 9.09 -33.26
N ALA A 415 -10.53 7.80 -32.89
CA ALA A 415 -10.11 6.76 -33.82
C ALA A 415 -11.29 6.27 -34.68
N ARG A 416 -11.50 6.93 -35.83
CA ARG A 416 -12.23 6.31 -36.94
C ARG A 416 -11.45 5.05 -37.35
N ASN A 417 -12.06 3.89 -37.06
CA ASN A 417 -11.95 2.64 -37.81
C ASN A 417 -10.86 1.59 -37.55
N GLU A 418 -10.08 1.60 -36.45
CA GLU A 418 -9.21 0.43 -36.12
C GLU A 418 -9.15 0.09 -34.62
N ASN A 419 -9.56 -1.15 -34.29
CA ASN A 419 -9.58 -1.76 -32.94
C ASN A 419 -8.16 -2.15 -32.47
N TYR A 420 -7.29 -1.18 -32.11
CA TYR A 420 -6.08 -1.55 -31.36
C TYR A 420 -6.40 -1.76 -29.89
N ASP A 421 -6.81 -2.98 -29.54
CA ASP A 421 -6.95 -3.41 -28.17
C ASP A 421 -5.57 -3.81 -27.63
N GLY A 422 -4.86 -2.90 -26.95
CA GLY A 422 -3.51 -3.14 -26.45
C GLY A 422 -3.38 -4.35 -25.51
N TYR A 423 -2.15 -4.65 -25.06
CA TYR A 423 -1.82 -5.87 -24.30
C TYR A 423 -2.75 -6.18 -23.11
N GLU A 424 -3.32 -5.15 -22.47
CA GLU A 424 -4.22 -5.28 -21.33
C GLU A 424 -5.45 -6.13 -21.66
N LYS A 425 -6.01 -6.02 -22.87
CA LYS A 425 -7.16 -6.87 -23.26
C LYS A 425 -6.76 -8.34 -23.35
N ILE A 426 -5.57 -8.64 -23.88
CA ILE A 426 -5.03 -9.99 -23.95
C ILE A 426 -4.83 -10.52 -22.52
N PHE A 427 -4.27 -9.70 -21.63
CA PHE A 427 -4.08 -10.03 -20.23
C PHE A 427 -5.41 -10.32 -19.53
N TYR A 428 -6.38 -9.41 -19.60
CA TYR A 428 -7.69 -9.60 -18.95
C TYR A 428 -8.47 -10.78 -19.52
N LYS A 429 -8.33 -11.09 -20.81
CA LYS A 429 -8.92 -12.31 -21.41
C LYS A 429 -8.33 -13.58 -20.80
N LYS A 430 -7.01 -13.64 -20.62
CA LYS A 430 -6.33 -14.76 -19.95
C LYS A 430 -6.71 -14.83 -18.48
N LEU A 431 -6.64 -13.70 -17.77
CA LEU A 431 -7.02 -13.59 -16.37
C LEU A 431 -8.46 -14.08 -16.15
N LYS A 432 -9.43 -13.63 -16.96
CA LYS A 432 -10.83 -14.08 -16.85
C LYS A 432 -11.03 -15.56 -17.15
N GLY A 433 -10.18 -16.16 -17.98
CA GLY A 433 -10.22 -17.59 -18.28
C GLY A 433 -9.73 -18.48 -17.14
N GLU A 434 -8.80 -17.98 -16.31
CA GLU A 434 -8.14 -18.75 -15.25
C GLU A 434 -8.58 -18.33 -13.83
N TYR A 435 -9.00 -17.07 -13.66
CA TYR A 435 -9.37 -16.40 -12.40
C TYR A 435 -10.63 -15.55 -12.61
N SER A 436 -11.76 -16.20 -12.91
CA SER A 436 -13.01 -15.49 -13.19
C SER A 436 -13.68 -14.89 -11.95
N ASP A 437 -13.45 -15.48 -10.76
CA ASP A 437 -13.95 -14.96 -9.50
C ASP A 437 -12.89 -14.04 -8.86
N VAL A 438 -13.33 -12.85 -8.43
CA VAL A 438 -12.50 -11.92 -7.63
C VAL A 438 -11.91 -12.61 -6.40
N ASN A 439 -12.64 -13.56 -5.80
CA ASN A 439 -12.16 -14.31 -4.64
C ASN A 439 -10.96 -15.21 -4.95
N ASP A 440 -10.79 -15.66 -6.19
CA ASP A 440 -9.60 -16.44 -6.56
C ASP A 440 -8.36 -15.55 -6.57
N PHE A 441 -8.49 -14.36 -7.16
CA PHE A 441 -7.44 -13.34 -7.13
C PHE A 441 -7.13 -12.85 -5.71
N LEU A 442 -8.16 -12.52 -4.91
CA LEU A 442 -7.97 -12.12 -3.50
C LEU A 442 -7.30 -13.21 -2.67
N GLY A 443 -7.50 -14.49 -3.02
CA GLY A 443 -6.80 -15.61 -2.42
C GLY A 443 -5.31 -15.63 -2.67
N LEU A 444 -4.91 -15.27 -3.88
CA LEU A 444 -3.50 -15.14 -4.23
C LEU A 444 -2.82 -13.99 -3.48
N LEU A 445 -3.54 -12.91 -3.19
CA LEU A 445 -3.03 -11.83 -2.34
C LEU A 445 -2.80 -12.29 -0.90
N ASN A 446 -3.66 -13.16 -0.35
CA ASN A 446 -3.45 -13.75 0.98
C ASN A 446 -2.19 -14.62 1.05
N ASN A 447 -1.77 -15.18 -0.09
CA ASN A 447 -0.64 -16.10 -0.15
C ASN A 447 0.73 -15.42 -0.10
N GLU A 448 0.76 -14.10 -0.19
CA GLU A 448 1.96 -13.30 -0.03
C GLU A 448 2.65 -13.59 1.29
N LYS A 449 3.99 -13.69 1.27
CA LYS A 449 4.76 -14.07 2.46
C LYS A 449 4.52 -13.14 3.64
N ALA A 450 4.52 -11.82 3.39
CA ALA A 450 4.21 -10.81 4.41
C ALA A 450 2.80 -10.98 5.00
N CYS A 451 1.82 -11.43 4.21
CA CYS A 451 0.46 -11.66 4.69
C CYS A 451 0.35 -12.94 5.51
N LYS A 452 1.06 -14.00 5.09
CA LYS A 452 1.15 -15.27 5.82
C LYS A 452 1.89 -15.16 7.15
N GLU A 453 2.76 -14.17 7.34
CA GLU A 453 3.50 -13.94 8.59
C GLU A 453 2.65 -13.30 9.69
N VAL A 454 1.46 -12.77 9.38
CA VAL A 454 0.50 -12.28 10.37
C VAL A 454 -0.29 -13.46 10.92
N GLN A 455 0.29 -14.18 11.88
CA GLN A 455 -0.30 -15.36 12.56
C GLN A 455 -0.32 -15.23 14.09
N ASP A 456 -0.55 -14.03 14.63
CA ASP A 456 -0.84 -13.93 16.06
C ASP A 456 -2.26 -14.48 16.28
N ASP A 457 -2.40 -15.49 17.14
CA ASP A 457 -3.65 -16.13 17.55
C ASP A 457 -4.67 -15.12 18.11
N LYS A 458 -4.18 -13.95 18.54
CA LYS A 458 -5.00 -12.83 19.00
C LYS A 458 -5.38 -11.88 17.89
N GLU A 459 -4.66 -11.83 16.78
CA GLU A 459 -4.83 -10.78 15.79
C GLU A 459 -5.40 -11.28 14.44
N GLY A 460 -5.84 -12.54 14.39
CA GLY A 460 -6.55 -13.12 13.25
C GLY A 460 -5.67 -13.28 12.00
N LYS A 461 -6.13 -14.13 11.09
CA LYS A 461 -5.46 -14.34 9.80
C LYS A 461 -5.90 -13.27 8.80
N ILE A 462 -4.96 -12.80 7.96
CA ILE A 462 -5.31 -11.99 6.80
C ILE A 462 -6.05 -12.86 5.78
N ASP A 463 -7.29 -12.49 5.50
CA ASP A 463 -8.11 -13.06 4.45
C ASP A 463 -8.90 -11.96 3.72
N PHE A 464 -8.45 -11.57 2.53
CA PHE A 464 -9.14 -10.60 1.70
C PHE A 464 -10.45 -11.13 1.10
N LYS A 465 -10.65 -12.46 1.00
CA LYS A 465 -11.86 -13.06 0.41
C LYS A 465 -13.08 -12.87 1.31
N SER A 466 -12.90 -13.05 2.61
CA SER A 466 -13.96 -12.95 3.62
C SER A 466 -14.36 -11.51 3.94
N VAL A 467 -13.70 -10.51 3.34
CA VAL A 467 -14.04 -9.10 3.57
C VAL A 467 -15.38 -8.76 2.94
N ASN A 468 -16.37 -8.56 3.80
CA ASN A 468 -17.70 -8.07 3.44
C ASN A 468 -17.61 -6.62 2.93
N SER A 469 -17.64 -6.49 1.60
CA SER A 469 -17.74 -5.23 0.88
C SER A 469 -19.21 -5.01 0.45
N GLY A 470 -20.10 -4.81 1.41
CA GLY A 470 -21.53 -4.54 1.14
C GLY A 470 -21.75 -3.13 0.60
N LYS A 471 -22.67 -2.97 -0.37
CA LYS A 471 -23.15 -1.67 -0.88
C LYS A 471 -23.69 -0.82 0.27
N HIS A 472 -22.94 0.18 0.74
CA HIS A 472 -23.45 1.45 1.29
C HIS A 472 -22.31 2.48 1.40
N SER A 473 -22.04 3.17 0.30
CA SER A 473 -21.41 4.50 0.30
C SER A 473 -22.49 5.52 -0.04
N GLY A 474 -23.47 5.62 0.85
CA GLY A 474 -24.53 6.62 0.84
C GLY A 474 -24.96 6.81 2.28
N GLY A 475 -24.87 8.06 2.77
CA GLY A 475 -24.93 8.38 4.19
C GLY A 475 -26.11 7.76 4.94
N GLY A 476 -25.84 7.36 6.20
CA GLY A 476 -26.89 6.97 7.13
C GLY A 476 -26.97 5.48 7.45
N ALA A 477 -25.86 4.79 7.69
CA ALA A 477 -25.89 3.57 8.49
C ALA A 477 -24.57 3.41 9.24
N SER A 478 -24.59 3.82 10.51
CA SER A 478 -23.78 3.17 11.52
C SER A 478 -24.14 1.68 11.47
N GLY A 479 -23.14 0.86 11.24
CA GLY A 479 -23.26 -0.57 11.19
C GLY A 479 -21.87 -1.09 11.47
N ASP A 480 -21.60 -1.32 12.76
CA ASP A 480 -20.47 -2.05 13.33
C ASP A 480 -19.32 -2.26 12.33
N SER A 481 -18.29 -1.42 12.44
CA SER A 481 -17.01 -1.64 11.78
C SER A 481 -16.42 -2.97 12.28
N GLY A 482 -16.83 -4.10 11.69
CA GLY A 482 -16.41 -5.44 12.08
C GLY A 482 -17.05 -5.90 13.39
N THR A 483 -18.09 -6.72 13.31
CA THR A 483 -18.44 -7.64 14.41
C THR A 483 -17.18 -8.42 14.81
N ASN A 484 -16.94 -8.55 16.12
CA ASN A 484 -15.77 -9.16 16.77
C ASN A 484 -15.56 -10.66 16.45
N ASN A 485 -15.48 -11.06 15.18
CA ASN A 485 -15.11 -12.42 14.83
C ASN A 485 -13.58 -12.51 14.75
N GLU A 486 -13.01 -13.11 15.78
CA GLU A 486 -11.57 -13.38 15.90
C GLU A 486 -10.97 -14.22 14.77
N ASN A 487 -11.80 -14.91 14.00
CA ASN A 487 -11.38 -15.78 12.91
C ASN A 487 -11.39 -15.10 11.52
N GLU A 488 -11.87 -13.86 11.39
CA GLU A 488 -12.21 -13.24 10.08
C GLU A 488 -11.63 -11.83 9.85
N GLY A 489 -10.75 -11.35 10.71
CA GLY A 489 -10.33 -9.94 10.73
C GLY A 489 -9.18 -9.56 9.79
N THR A 490 -9.46 -9.19 8.54
CA THR A 490 -8.45 -8.45 7.74
C THR A 490 -8.36 -6.98 8.16
N PHE A 491 -9.50 -6.31 8.36
CA PHE A 491 -9.59 -4.87 8.69
C PHE A 491 -10.19 -4.59 10.08
N TYR A 492 -10.02 -5.51 11.01
CA TYR A 492 -10.57 -5.44 12.36
C TYR A 492 -9.69 -4.61 13.32
N ARG A 493 -10.30 -4.18 14.44
CA ARG A 493 -9.62 -3.55 15.56
C ARG A 493 -8.79 -4.58 16.32
N SER A 494 -7.53 -4.29 16.58
CA SER A 494 -6.63 -5.16 17.35
C SER A 494 -7.28 -5.64 18.65
N LYS A 495 -7.09 -6.91 19.04
CA LYS A 495 -7.56 -7.44 20.34
C LYS A 495 -6.87 -6.71 21.51
N TYR A 496 -5.68 -6.16 21.30
CA TYR A 496 -5.02 -5.29 22.28
C TYR A 496 -5.76 -3.96 22.49
N CYS A 497 -6.53 -3.51 21.50
CA CYS A 497 -7.33 -2.28 21.52
C CYS A 497 -8.78 -2.47 21.94
N GLN A 498 -9.07 -3.54 22.68
CA GLN A 498 -10.38 -3.74 23.26
C GLN A 498 -10.56 -2.91 24.55
N PRO A 499 -11.80 -2.59 24.94
CA PRO A 499 -12.09 -2.12 26.29
C PRO A 499 -11.59 -3.13 27.34
N CYS A 500 -11.43 -2.68 28.59
CA CYS A 500 -11.13 -3.63 29.65
C CYS A 500 -12.22 -4.71 29.74
N PRO A 501 -11.87 -5.96 30.07
CA PRO A 501 -12.84 -6.98 30.43
C PRO A 501 -13.79 -6.46 31.50
N TYR A 502 -15.02 -6.98 31.51
CA TYR A 502 -16.10 -6.43 32.33
C TYR A 502 -15.72 -6.33 33.82
N CYS A 503 -14.95 -7.30 34.32
CA CYS A 503 -14.48 -7.39 35.69
C CYS A 503 -12.98 -7.10 35.89
N GLY A 504 -12.28 -6.67 34.83
CA GLY A 504 -10.83 -6.49 34.81
C GLY A 504 -10.06 -7.80 34.67
N VAL A 505 -8.73 -7.73 34.81
CA VAL A 505 -7.80 -8.87 34.65
C VAL A 505 -6.89 -9.06 35.87
N LYS A 506 -6.34 -10.26 36.01
CA LYS A 506 -5.31 -10.60 37.02
C LYS A 506 -4.14 -11.36 36.36
N LYS A 507 -2.95 -11.27 36.94
CA LYS A 507 -1.80 -12.11 36.54
C LYS A 507 -1.88 -13.45 37.26
N ASN A 508 -1.69 -14.54 36.53
CA ASN A 508 -1.42 -15.85 37.11
C ASN A 508 0.09 -16.07 37.23
N ASN A 509 0.57 -16.23 38.46
CA ASN A 509 1.97 -16.54 38.77
C ASN A 509 2.14 -18.06 38.95
N ASN A 510 2.01 -18.83 37.87
CA ASN A 510 2.43 -20.24 37.91
C ASN A 510 3.89 -20.31 37.44
N GLY A 511 4.79 -20.64 38.37
CA GLY A 511 6.25 -20.50 38.31
C GLY A 511 7.03 -21.28 37.24
N GLY A 512 6.62 -21.22 35.98
CA GLY A 512 7.35 -21.73 34.83
C GLY A 512 6.95 -21.02 33.55
N GLY A 513 7.70 -19.99 33.15
CA GLY A 513 7.69 -19.44 31.79
C GLY A 513 6.45 -18.63 31.36
N GLY A 514 6.22 -17.47 31.99
CA GLY A 514 5.40 -16.38 31.44
C GLY A 514 4.18 -15.98 32.28
N ASN A 515 4.13 -14.72 32.70
CA ASN A 515 2.98 -14.12 33.39
C ASN A 515 1.78 -14.08 32.43
N LYS A 516 0.80 -14.98 32.57
CA LYS A 516 -0.41 -14.99 31.74
C LYS A 516 -1.51 -14.15 32.40
N TRP A 517 -2.08 -13.24 31.63
CA TRP A 517 -3.23 -12.45 32.02
C TRP A 517 -4.51 -13.28 31.88
N GLU A 518 -5.34 -13.29 32.91
CA GLU A 518 -6.64 -13.93 32.91
C GLU A 518 -7.73 -12.94 33.31
N GLU A 519 -8.88 -13.04 32.65
CA GLU A 519 -10.06 -12.26 33.03
C GLU A 519 -10.53 -12.68 34.42
N LYS A 520 -10.89 -11.70 35.25
CA LYS A 520 -11.49 -11.98 36.56
C LYS A 520 -12.90 -12.51 36.34
N ILE A 521 -13.09 -13.82 36.47
CA ILE A 521 -14.41 -14.45 36.52
C ILE A 521 -14.78 -14.52 38.01
N ASP A 522 -15.61 -13.59 38.48
CA ASP A 522 -16.04 -13.58 39.88
C ASP A 522 -17.53 -13.27 39.98
N ASP A 523 -18.28 -14.12 40.71
CA ASP A 523 -19.67 -13.89 41.09
C ASP A 523 -19.85 -12.63 41.96
N LYS A 524 -18.73 -12.06 42.48
CA LYS A 524 -18.65 -10.78 43.18
C LYS A 524 -18.57 -9.55 42.27
N CYS A 525 -18.54 -9.71 40.95
CA CYS A 525 -18.63 -8.61 39.98
C CYS A 525 -20.05 -8.03 39.85
N LYS A 526 -20.80 -8.06 40.96
CA LYS A 526 -22.13 -7.46 41.10
C LYS A 526 -21.97 -5.96 41.30
N ASN A 527 -22.92 -5.20 40.76
CA ASN A 527 -23.00 -3.75 40.84
C ASN A 527 -23.14 -3.28 42.30
N ILE A 528 -22.05 -3.28 43.06
CA ILE A 528 -22.02 -2.79 44.44
C ILE A 528 -21.63 -1.31 44.41
N LYS A 529 -22.51 -0.46 44.94
CA LYS A 529 -22.17 0.93 45.25
C LYS A 529 -21.23 0.88 46.46
N LEU A 530 -19.93 1.13 46.26
CA LEU A 530 -18.94 1.09 47.34
C LEU A 530 -19.11 2.25 48.34
N TYR A 531 -19.62 3.38 47.87
CA TYR A 531 -19.85 4.58 48.67
C TYR A 531 -21.25 5.12 48.44
N LYS A 532 -21.83 5.68 49.49
CA LYS A 532 -23.09 6.41 49.45
C LYS A 532 -22.93 7.79 50.10
N PRO A 533 -23.73 8.78 49.69
CA PRO A 533 -23.76 10.07 50.37
C PRO A 533 -24.10 9.91 51.85
N LYS A 534 -23.44 10.68 52.71
CA LYS A 534 -23.85 10.85 54.11
C LYS A 534 -25.29 11.40 54.14
N PRO A 535 -26.11 11.01 55.12
CA PRO A 535 -27.47 11.52 55.25
C PRO A 535 -27.51 13.05 55.22
N GLY A 536 -28.36 13.63 54.36
CA GLY A 536 -28.52 15.08 54.22
C GLY A 536 -27.66 15.77 53.16
N GLN A 537 -26.73 15.05 52.50
CA GLN A 537 -25.92 15.60 51.41
C GLN A 537 -26.63 15.50 50.07
N SER A 538 -26.89 16.64 49.43
CA SER A 538 -27.57 16.70 48.12
C SER A 538 -26.62 16.50 46.94
N GLY A 539 -25.30 16.70 47.15
CA GLY A 539 -24.30 16.68 46.10
C GLY A 539 -24.48 17.82 45.09
N THR A 540 -23.54 17.93 44.16
CA THR A 540 -23.60 18.88 43.04
C THR A 540 -24.24 18.21 41.82
N PRO A 541 -25.41 18.67 41.34
CA PRO A 541 -26.04 18.10 40.16
C PRO A 541 -25.26 18.48 38.89
N ILE A 542 -25.03 17.49 38.04
CA ILE A 542 -24.39 17.65 36.73
C ILE A 542 -25.33 17.04 35.69
N LYS A 543 -25.62 17.80 34.65
CA LYS A 543 -26.37 17.30 33.48
C LYS A 543 -25.37 16.95 32.39
N ILE A 544 -25.22 15.67 32.11
CA ILE A 544 -24.33 15.20 31.04
C ILE A 544 -25.20 14.79 29.86
N LEU A 545 -24.89 15.28 28.66
CA LEU A 545 -25.57 14.82 27.45
C LEU A 545 -25.27 13.33 27.24
N LYS A 546 -26.31 12.50 27.18
CA LYS A 546 -26.18 11.05 27.06
C LYS A 546 -25.80 10.69 25.63
N SER A 547 -24.69 10.00 25.43
CA SER A 547 -24.28 9.53 24.10
C SER A 547 -25.08 8.32 23.61
N GLY A 548 -25.86 7.67 24.48
CA GLY A 548 -26.53 6.40 24.15
C GLY A 548 -25.58 5.21 24.10
N GLU A 549 -26.16 4.00 23.99
CA GLU A 549 -25.38 2.75 23.88
C GLU A 549 -25.32 2.24 22.44
N GLY A 550 -26.26 2.65 21.59
CA GLY A 550 -26.30 2.33 20.18
C GLY A 550 -25.45 3.28 19.32
N GLU A 551 -24.82 2.75 18.28
CA GLU A 551 -23.89 3.47 17.38
C GLU A 551 -24.55 4.68 16.66
N LYS A 552 -25.88 4.66 16.46
CA LYS A 552 -26.68 5.79 15.91
C LYS A 552 -27.19 6.77 16.97
N GLU A 553 -27.31 6.34 18.22
CA GLU A 553 -27.98 7.12 19.27
C GLU A 553 -27.23 8.40 19.60
N ILE A 554 -25.89 8.38 19.54
CA ILE A 554 -25.08 9.57 19.83
C ILE A 554 -25.37 10.68 18.82
N LYS A 555 -25.54 10.32 17.54
CA LYS A 555 -25.84 11.26 16.47
C LYS A 555 -27.25 11.82 16.65
N GLU A 556 -28.23 10.95 16.85
CA GLU A 556 -29.64 11.34 17.04
C GLU A 556 -29.81 12.26 18.27
N LYS A 557 -29.09 11.99 19.36
CA LYS A 557 -29.13 12.82 20.57
C LYS A 557 -28.38 14.14 20.42
N LEU A 558 -27.27 14.16 19.69
CA LEU A 558 -26.56 15.40 19.35
C LEU A 558 -27.41 16.27 18.42
N GLU A 559 -28.06 15.69 17.42
CA GLU A 559 -29.00 16.40 16.53
C GLU A 559 -30.19 16.95 17.31
N ALA A 560 -30.81 16.15 18.18
CA ALA A 560 -31.91 16.59 19.04
C ALA A 560 -31.50 17.70 20.03
N PHE A 561 -30.27 17.65 20.56
CA PHE A 561 -29.71 18.71 21.39
C PHE A 561 -29.49 20.01 20.61
N CYS A 562 -28.91 19.93 19.41
CA CYS A 562 -28.68 21.08 18.53
C CYS A 562 -29.98 21.73 18.02
N GLU A 563 -31.09 20.97 17.93
CA GLU A 563 -32.42 21.49 17.61
C GLU A 563 -33.13 22.18 18.81
N GLU A 564 -32.44 22.38 19.94
CA GLU A 564 -32.97 22.98 21.18
C GLU A 564 -34.23 22.27 21.75
N LYS A 565 -34.46 21.01 21.39
CA LYS A 565 -35.49 20.17 22.02
C LYS A 565 -35.01 19.78 23.42
N ASN A 566 -35.15 20.67 24.40
CA ASN A 566 -34.76 20.46 25.80
C ASN A 566 -35.67 19.43 26.51
N GLY A 567 -35.55 18.15 26.13
CA GLY A 567 -36.17 17.02 26.83
C GLY A 567 -35.23 16.47 27.90
N GLU A 568 -35.74 16.22 29.11
CA GLU A 568 -34.97 15.58 30.20
C GLU A 568 -34.36 14.23 29.79
N SER A 569 -34.93 13.55 28.78
CA SER A 569 -34.44 12.28 28.23
C SER A 569 -33.11 12.37 27.46
N LEU A 570 -32.64 13.57 27.11
CA LEU A 570 -31.35 13.78 26.43
C LEU A 570 -30.17 13.76 27.40
N TYR A 571 -30.42 14.02 28.68
CA TYR A 571 -29.39 14.18 29.69
C TYR A 571 -29.43 13.02 30.69
N ASP A 572 -28.27 12.50 31.05
CA ASP A 572 -28.15 11.67 32.24
C ASP A 572 -27.94 12.61 33.45
N PRO A 573 -28.78 12.53 34.50
CA PRO A 573 -28.59 13.28 35.72
C PRO A 573 -27.50 12.62 36.57
N TRP A 574 -26.42 13.35 36.81
CA TRP A 574 -25.33 12.95 37.68
C TRP A 574 -25.32 13.80 38.96
N GLN A 575 -24.84 13.23 40.05
CA GLN A 575 -24.58 13.97 41.29
C GLN A 575 -23.15 13.66 41.74
N CYS A 576 -22.33 14.70 41.84
CA CYS A 576 -20.97 14.60 42.37
C CYS A 576 -20.95 14.98 43.84
N TYR A 577 -20.14 14.26 44.61
CA TYR A 577 -19.98 14.45 46.05
C TYR A 577 -18.49 14.61 46.37
N GLN A 578 -18.17 15.49 47.32
CA GLN A 578 -16.82 15.58 47.88
C GLN A 578 -16.51 14.35 48.73
N PHE A 579 -15.23 14.04 48.93
CA PHE A 579 -14.81 12.88 49.73
C PHE A 579 -15.42 12.88 51.14
N GLU A 580 -15.45 14.05 51.78
CA GLU A 580 -16.04 14.28 53.11
C GLU A 580 -17.56 14.08 53.16
N GLU A 581 -18.25 14.08 52.02
CA GLU A 581 -19.71 13.91 51.92
C GLU A 581 -20.10 12.44 51.74
N LEU A 582 -19.14 11.52 51.63
CA LEU A 582 -19.37 10.11 51.35
C LEU A 582 -19.10 9.23 52.58
N THR A 583 -19.78 8.08 52.62
CA THR A 583 -19.49 7.00 53.58
C THR A 583 -19.45 5.66 52.86
N LYS A 584 -18.66 4.72 53.38
CA LYS A 584 -18.52 3.39 52.81
C LYS A 584 -19.82 2.61 53.00
N ASP A 585 -20.37 2.08 51.91
CA ASP A 585 -21.60 1.29 51.96
C ASP A 585 -21.24 -0.15 52.27
N GLY A 586 -21.58 -0.63 53.47
CA GLY A 586 -21.11 -1.91 54.04
C GLY A 586 -21.67 -3.19 53.42
N GLN A 587 -22.14 -3.16 52.17
CA GLN A 587 -22.53 -4.37 51.45
C GLN A 587 -21.28 -4.98 50.78
N GLY A 588 -20.75 -6.01 51.44
CA GLY A 588 -19.41 -6.58 51.20
C GLY A 588 -19.06 -6.88 49.75
N GLY A 589 -18.03 -6.18 49.28
CA GLY A 589 -17.01 -6.73 48.38
C GLY A 589 -15.68 -6.78 49.16
N GLU A 590 -14.78 -7.69 48.79
CA GLU A 590 -13.41 -7.63 49.33
C GLU A 590 -12.73 -6.34 48.84
N ASP A 591 -12.20 -5.58 49.79
CA ASP A 591 -11.40 -4.39 49.56
C ASP A 591 -10.14 -4.80 48.77
N ASP A 592 -9.96 -4.27 47.56
CA ASP A 592 -8.67 -4.40 46.87
C ASP A 592 -7.67 -3.43 47.53
N VAL A 593 -6.37 -3.69 47.41
CA VAL A 593 -5.28 -2.91 48.04
C VAL A 593 -5.32 -1.40 47.69
N ASP A 594 -5.93 -1.00 46.56
CA ASP A 594 -6.13 0.41 46.19
C ASP A 594 -7.43 1.05 46.71
N ASP A 595 -8.37 0.26 47.21
CA ASP A 595 -9.52 0.79 47.94
C ASP A 595 -9.06 1.34 49.30
N GLU A 596 -7.90 0.93 49.80
CA GLU A 596 -7.28 1.51 50.99
C GLU A 596 -6.89 2.99 50.80
N ASP A 597 -6.39 3.40 49.64
CA ASP A 597 -6.02 4.80 49.40
C ASP A 597 -7.25 5.71 49.30
N TYR A 598 -8.31 5.25 48.61
CA TYR A 598 -9.56 6.00 48.52
C TYR A 598 -10.34 5.97 49.84
N ASP A 599 -10.34 4.82 50.53
CA ASP A 599 -10.84 4.72 51.90
C ASP A 599 -10.06 5.61 52.84
N ARG A 600 -8.74 5.74 52.69
CA ARG A 600 -7.91 6.63 53.51
C ARG A 600 -8.27 8.07 53.24
N LEU A 601 -8.53 8.48 52.00
CA LEU A 601 -9.05 9.81 51.68
C LEU A 601 -10.43 10.06 52.30
N VAL A 602 -11.37 9.12 52.19
CA VAL A 602 -12.74 9.22 52.75
C VAL A 602 -12.75 9.11 54.29
N ARG A 603 -11.81 8.38 54.91
CA ARG A 603 -11.68 8.24 56.37
C ARG A 603 -10.91 9.38 57.03
N ASN A 604 -9.98 10.03 56.31
CA ASN A 604 -9.15 11.12 56.82
C ASN A 604 -9.64 12.52 56.43
N SER A 605 -10.75 12.63 55.69
CA SER A 605 -11.51 13.87 55.51
C SER A 605 -12.74 13.87 56.42
#